data_AF-A0A536JU26-F1
#
_entry.id   AF-A0A536JU26-F1
#
_cell.length_a   1.000
_cell.length_b   1.000
_cell.length_c   1.000
_cell.angle_alpha   90.00
_cell.angle_beta   90.00
_cell.angle_gamma   90.00
#
_symmetry.space_group_name_H-M   'P 1'
#
loop_
_entity.id
_entity.type
_entity.pdbx_description
1 polymer ?
#
loop_
_entity_poly.entity_id
_entity_poly.type
_entity_poly.pdbx_seq_one_letter_code
_entity_poly.pdbx_strand_id
1 'polypeptide(L)'
;MQKRAHVSERAAVGLVLGTILFTAGTVSAVEFAIVGPRAVGMGGAGVAVTTDALATYWNPAGLAMQQSVDIRLQASAQLVDRGDVKDTLDDINSIDLTNPANQARLQGLLNTLNSGAVSAVGAAGLYWKGYFGDQAFGFNISDVATGGEFAPTPLTATCIPSPCTVTGQLAVRGLEARQAVFSYAYAFAERTVAIGATAKIIQGAAYNASVSVFQSNGDISFREDLGKPEISTAIGIDVGAIYRPASWLRFGVVGKDLNQPTFDAPGGQEFKLVPQVRGGVAVNPYESLTIAFDGDITSNKTLVPGIKSRVLSLGAEQTLPAEFISLRVGAL
;
A
#
# COMPACT_ATOMS: atom_id res chain seq x y z
N MET A 1 57.18 35.24 49.62
CA MET A 1 56.16 34.87 50.63
C MET A 1 54.78 35.10 49.99
N GLN A 2 53.83 34.16 50.16
CA GLN A 2 52.44 34.11 49.60
C GLN A 2 52.34 33.68 48.11
N LYS A 3 51.89 32.46 47.77
CA LYS A 3 50.59 31.75 47.87
C LYS A 3 49.74 31.86 46.59
N ARG A 4 49.74 30.75 45.84
CA ARG A 4 48.76 30.13 44.91
C ARG A 4 47.56 30.96 44.40
N ALA A 5 47.30 30.81 43.10
CA ALA A 5 45.96 30.45 42.60
C ALA A 5 46.05 29.69 41.26
N HIS A 6 45.50 28.48 41.23
CA HIS A 6 45.19 27.71 40.02
C HIS A 6 44.01 28.39 39.30
N VAL A 7 44.11 28.55 37.98
CA VAL A 7 42.96 28.81 37.10
C VAL A 7 42.92 27.68 36.08
N SER A 8 41.81 26.94 36.04
CA SER A 8 41.56 25.85 35.11
C SER A 8 41.14 26.41 33.75
N GLU A 9 41.86 26.07 32.68
CA GLU A 9 41.37 26.24 31.31
C GLU A 9 40.22 25.27 31.05
N ARG A 10 39.02 25.81 30.83
CA ARG A 10 37.92 25.08 30.19
C ARG A 10 37.89 25.51 28.72
N ALA A 11 38.31 24.61 27.85
CA ALA A 11 38.11 24.73 26.41
C ALA A 11 36.60 24.72 26.11
N ALA A 12 36.09 25.83 25.60
CA ALA A 12 34.74 25.91 25.06
C ALA A 12 34.75 25.38 23.62
N VAL A 13 34.33 24.13 23.44
CA VAL A 13 34.00 23.57 22.12
C VAL A 13 32.61 24.09 21.75
N GLY A 14 32.54 25.05 20.84
CA GLY A 14 31.29 25.55 20.28
C GLY A 14 30.68 24.50 19.35
N LEU A 15 29.53 23.95 19.74
CA LEU A 15 28.71 23.06 18.92
C LEU A 15 27.92 23.91 17.91
N VAL A 16 28.34 23.94 16.65
CA VAL A 16 27.54 24.49 15.55
C VAL A 16 26.45 23.48 15.22
N LEU A 17 25.24 23.68 15.75
CA LEU A 17 24.05 23.00 15.24
C LEU A 17 23.75 23.58 13.85
N GLY A 18 24.10 22.83 12.80
CA GLY A 18 23.63 23.09 11.46
C GLY A 18 22.14 22.77 11.35
N THR A 19 21.31 23.79 11.29
CA THR A 19 19.88 23.66 10.97
C THR A 19 19.76 23.24 9.50
N ILE A 20 19.49 21.96 9.24
CA ILE A 20 19.08 21.49 7.92
C ILE A 20 17.71 22.10 7.65
N LEU A 21 17.66 23.10 6.76
CA LEU A 21 16.42 23.58 6.16
C LEU A 21 15.86 22.43 5.29
N PHE A 22 14.96 21.64 5.87
CA PHE A 22 14.07 20.78 5.08
C PHE A 22 13.13 21.70 4.30
N THR A 23 13.36 21.85 3.00
CA THR A 23 12.31 22.27 2.09
C THR A 23 11.18 21.27 2.23
N ALA A 24 10.00 21.72 2.67
CA ALA A 24 8.83 20.88 2.88
C ALA A 24 8.29 20.36 1.54
N GLY A 25 8.92 19.32 1.00
CA GLY A 25 8.33 18.51 -0.06
C GLY A 25 7.06 17.85 0.47
N THR A 26 5.99 17.86 -0.32
CA THR A 26 4.79 17.10 0.01
C THR A 26 5.11 15.62 -0.06
N VAL A 27 5.13 14.93 1.09
CA VAL A 27 5.38 13.49 1.17
C VAL A 27 4.10 12.74 0.84
N SER A 28 4.10 12.00 -0.26
CA SER A 28 3.04 11.02 -0.57
C SER A 28 3.40 9.66 0.02
N ALA A 29 2.40 8.90 0.48
CA ALA A 29 2.62 7.59 1.05
C ALA A 29 1.60 6.59 0.53
N VAL A 30 2.02 5.34 0.36
CA VAL A 30 1.18 4.31 -0.26
C VAL A 30 0.43 3.53 0.83
N GLU A 31 -0.81 3.15 0.53
CA GLU A 31 -1.62 2.28 1.40
C GLU A 31 -1.14 0.81 1.37
N PHE A 32 -1.68 -0.03 2.25
CA PHE A 32 -1.33 -1.46 2.25
C PHE A 32 -1.90 -2.12 0.99
N ALA A 33 -1.03 -2.53 0.06
CA ALA A 33 -1.44 -3.21 -1.15
C ALA A 33 -1.80 -4.68 -0.88
N ILE A 34 -2.99 -5.09 -1.31
CA ILE A 34 -3.44 -6.48 -1.27
C ILE A 34 -2.92 -7.17 -2.54
N VAL A 35 -2.10 -8.21 -2.38
CA VAL A 35 -1.48 -8.95 -3.50
C VAL A 35 -1.85 -10.42 -3.43
N GLY A 36 -2.18 -11.02 -4.57
CA GLY A 36 -2.54 -12.44 -4.63
C GLY A 36 -4.05 -12.65 -4.79
N PRO A 37 -4.50 -13.49 -5.74
CA PRO A 37 -5.92 -13.83 -5.91
C PRO A 37 -6.56 -14.36 -4.63
N ARG A 38 -5.81 -15.13 -3.83
CA ARG A 38 -6.27 -15.66 -2.55
C ARG A 38 -6.60 -14.54 -1.56
N ALA A 39 -5.69 -13.58 -1.36
CA ALA A 39 -5.92 -12.49 -0.43
C ALA A 39 -7.02 -11.55 -0.94
N VAL A 40 -7.08 -11.26 -2.24
CA VAL A 40 -8.17 -10.47 -2.85
C VAL A 40 -9.52 -11.14 -2.60
N GLY A 41 -9.65 -12.45 -2.85
CA GLY A 41 -10.89 -13.19 -2.60
C GLY A 41 -11.25 -13.32 -1.12
N MET A 42 -10.30 -13.07 -0.21
CA MET A 42 -10.46 -13.10 1.25
C MET A 42 -10.59 -11.69 1.86
N GLY A 43 -10.91 -10.67 1.06
CA GLY A 43 -11.08 -9.30 1.57
C GLY A 43 -9.78 -8.69 2.09
N GLY A 44 -8.62 -9.08 1.57
CA GLY A 44 -7.32 -8.57 2.01
C GLY A 44 -6.72 -9.27 3.24
N ALA A 45 -7.34 -10.37 3.72
CA ALA A 45 -6.76 -11.19 4.77
C ALA A 45 -5.65 -12.10 4.22
N GLY A 46 -4.44 -11.96 4.78
CA GLY A 46 -3.22 -12.59 4.28
C GLY A 46 -2.11 -12.79 5.33
N VAL A 47 -2.13 -12.10 6.47
CA VAL A 47 -1.02 -12.05 7.44
C VAL A 47 -0.79 -13.37 8.18
N ALA A 48 -1.87 -14.00 8.67
CA ALA A 48 -1.78 -15.26 9.41
C ALA A 48 -2.01 -16.49 8.51
N VAL A 49 -2.68 -16.30 7.37
CA VAL A 49 -3.17 -17.40 6.53
C VAL A 49 -2.19 -17.81 5.43
N THR A 50 -1.30 -16.92 5.01
CA THR A 50 -0.37 -17.17 3.89
C THR A 50 0.84 -17.95 4.35
N THR A 51 0.94 -19.21 3.91
CA THR A 51 2.05 -20.13 4.21
C THR A 51 2.73 -20.67 2.96
N ASP A 52 2.40 -20.12 1.80
CA ASP A 52 2.96 -20.46 0.49
C ASP A 52 4.03 -19.42 0.06
N ALA A 53 4.47 -19.43 -1.22
CA ALA A 53 5.48 -18.50 -1.69
C ALA A 53 5.09 -17.02 -1.61
N LEU A 54 3.79 -16.68 -1.54
CA LEU A 54 3.34 -15.30 -1.31
C LEU A 54 3.63 -14.80 0.11
N ALA A 55 4.05 -15.68 1.03
CA ALA A 55 4.53 -15.27 2.35
C ALA A 55 5.75 -14.33 2.25
N THR A 56 6.54 -14.41 1.16
CA THR A 56 7.61 -13.44 0.86
C THR A 56 7.12 -12.00 0.71
N TYR A 57 5.84 -11.81 0.38
CA TYR A 57 5.18 -10.51 0.32
C TYR A 57 4.32 -10.24 1.56
N TRP A 58 3.57 -11.23 2.06
CA TRP A 58 2.58 -11.01 3.13
C TRP A 58 3.17 -11.00 4.53
N ASN A 59 3.91 -12.05 4.89
CA ASN A 59 4.52 -12.22 6.21
C ASN A 59 5.62 -13.28 6.10
N PRO A 60 6.92 -12.91 6.18
CA PRO A 60 8.01 -13.86 5.95
C PRO A 60 7.98 -15.05 6.91
N ALA A 61 7.48 -14.90 8.14
CA ALA A 61 7.34 -16.02 9.07
C ALA A 61 6.44 -17.15 8.53
N GLY A 62 5.49 -16.84 7.65
CA GLY A 62 4.63 -17.81 6.97
C GLY A 62 5.40 -18.85 6.16
N LEU A 63 6.60 -18.51 5.68
CA LEU A 63 7.44 -19.42 4.90
C LEU A 63 7.78 -20.69 5.70
N ALA A 64 8.07 -20.57 6.99
CA ALA A 64 8.50 -21.69 7.83
C ALA A 64 7.34 -22.52 8.42
N MET A 65 6.08 -22.05 8.27
CA MET A 65 4.91 -22.72 8.84
C MET A 65 4.51 -23.99 8.10
N GLN A 66 4.92 -24.15 6.84
CA GLN A 66 4.62 -25.33 6.03
C GLN A 66 5.86 -25.80 5.27
N GLN A 67 6.18 -27.08 5.33
CA GLN A 67 7.31 -27.67 4.64
C GLN A 67 6.93 -28.07 3.21
N SER A 68 6.90 -27.08 2.33
CA SER A 68 6.61 -27.30 0.90
C SER A 68 7.54 -26.48 0.03
N VAL A 69 7.86 -27.03 -1.14
CA VAL A 69 8.41 -26.25 -2.26
C VAL A 69 7.22 -25.71 -3.03
N ASP A 70 7.22 -24.40 -3.29
CA ASP A 70 6.08 -23.73 -3.89
C ASP A 70 6.58 -22.67 -4.88
N ILE A 71 6.04 -22.69 -6.09
CA ILE A 71 6.35 -21.75 -7.17
C ILE A 71 5.04 -21.20 -7.69
N ARG A 72 4.91 -19.87 -7.74
CA ARG A 72 3.66 -19.20 -8.11
C ARG A 72 3.90 -18.05 -9.05
N LEU A 73 3.24 -18.09 -10.20
CA LEU A 73 2.96 -16.93 -11.01
C LEU A 73 1.57 -16.41 -10.63
N GLN A 74 1.44 -15.13 -10.35
CA GLN A 74 0.15 -14.53 -10.04
C GLN A 74 0.02 -13.12 -10.60
N ALA A 75 -1.22 -12.71 -10.78
CA ALA A 75 -1.61 -11.34 -11.00
C ALA A 75 -2.89 -11.03 -10.23
N SER A 76 -3.04 -9.79 -9.77
CA SER A 76 -4.22 -9.27 -9.09
C SER A 76 -4.40 -7.80 -9.42
N ALA A 77 -5.65 -7.36 -9.56
CA ALA A 77 -6.00 -5.96 -9.76
C ALA A 77 -7.21 -5.61 -8.89
N GLN A 78 -7.20 -4.41 -8.33
CA GLN A 78 -8.24 -3.88 -7.46
C GLN A 78 -8.48 -2.42 -7.81
N LEU A 79 -9.75 -2.01 -7.72
CA LEU A 79 -10.20 -0.63 -7.82
C LEU A 79 -11.04 -0.34 -6.57
N VAL A 80 -10.74 0.77 -5.91
CA VAL A 80 -11.43 1.21 -4.70
C VAL A 80 -11.95 2.61 -4.94
N ASP A 81 -13.27 2.76 -4.97
CA ASP A 81 -13.93 4.05 -5.03
C ASP A 81 -14.34 4.46 -3.61
N ARG A 82 -13.88 5.63 -3.16
CA ARG A 82 -14.24 6.23 -1.87
C ARG A 82 -15.06 7.47 -2.11
N GLY A 83 -16.35 7.40 -1.78
CA GLY A 83 -17.27 8.54 -1.91
C GLY A 83 -17.86 8.69 -3.31
N ASP A 84 -18.12 7.57 -3.99
CA ASP A 84 -18.86 7.50 -5.25
C ASP A 84 -18.31 8.41 -6.36
N VAL A 85 -16.98 8.51 -6.45
CA VAL A 85 -16.28 9.39 -7.40
C VAL A 85 -16.59 8.98 -8.84
N LYS A 86 -16.63 7.68 -9.13
CA LYS A 86 -16.91 7.18 -10.48
C LYS A 86 -18.28 7.63 -10.96
N ASP A 87 -19.32 7.37 -10.15
CA ASP A 87 -20.70 7.73 -10.49
C ASP A 87 -20.85 9.26 -10.56
N THR A 88 -20.16 10.00 -9.69
CA THR A 88 -20.13 11.47 -9.72
C THR A 88 -19.51 12.02 -11.01
N LEU A 89 -18.42 11.42 -11.51
CA LEU A 89 -17.81 11.81 -12.78
C LEU A 89 -18.74 11.53 -13.97
N ASP A 90 -19.41 10.38 -13.96
CA ASP A 90 -20.40 10.03 -14.98
C ASP A 90 -21.59 11.03 -14.97
N ASP A 91 -22.05 11.45 -13.78
CA ASP A 91 -23.07 12.49 -13.61
C ASP A 91 -22.61 13.88 -14.09
N ILE A 92 -21.35 14.26 -13.82
CA ILE A 92 -20.77 15.53 -14.30
C ILE A 92 -20.72 15.55 -15.83
N ASN A 93 -20.29 14.46 -16.46
CA ASN A 93 -20.22 14.36 -17.92
C ASN A 93 -21.62 14.42 -18.58
N SER A 94 -22.68 14.09 -17.84
CA SER A 94 -24.06 14.17 -18.30
C SER A 94 -24.72 15.56 -18.17
N ILE A 95 -24.06 16.51 -17.49
CA ILE A 95 -24.68 17.81 -17.17
C ILE A 95 -24.64 18.76 -18.36
N ASP A 96 -25.74 19.48 -18.59
CA ASP A 96 -25.77 20.56 -19.57
C ASP A 96 -25.03 21.79 -19.03
N LEU A 97 -23.78 21.96 -19.45
CA LEU A 97 -22.94 23.08 -19.05
C LEU A 97 -23.41 24.43 -19.62
N THR A 98 -24.30 24.45 -20.62
CA THR A 98 -24.76 25.71 -21.21
C THR A 98 -25.84 26.39 -20.37
N ASN A 99 -26.51 25.65 -19.48
CA ASN A 99 -27.60 26.13 -18.64
C ASN A 99 -27.09 26.64 -17.27
N PRO A 100 -27.17 27.96 -16.98
CA PRO A 100 -26.69 28.51 -15.71
C PRO A 100 -27.42 27.98 -14.46
N ALA A 101 -28.64 27.47 -14.61
CA ALA A 101 -29.39 26.87 -13.49
C ALA A 101 -28.70 25.62 -12.91
N ASN A 102 -27.79 24.99 -13.68
CA ASN A 102 -27.07 23.80 -13.25
C ASN A 102 -25.92 24.09 -12.28
N GLN A 103 -25.60 25.35 -11.96
CA GLN A 103 -24.48 25.69 -11.08
C GLN A 103 -24.55 24.99 -9.71
N ALA A 104 -25.72 24.99 -9.07
CA ALA A 104 -25.89 24.36 -7.76
C ALA A 104 -25.73 22.84 -7.83
N ARG A 105 -26.26 22.21 -8.90
CA ARG A 105 -26.13 20.78 -9.14
C ARG A 105 -24.67 20.40 -9.40
N LEU A 106 -23.99 21.12 -10.29
CA LEU A 106 -22.58 20.91 -10.60
C LEU A 106 -21.71 21.08 -9.35
N GLN A 107 -21.92 22.14 -8.57
CA GLN A 107 -21.18 22.34 -7.32
C GLN A 107 -21.42 21.22 -6.31
N GLY A 108 -22.63 20.66 -6.24
CA GLY A 108 -22.93 19.48 -5.44
C GLY A 108 -22.07 18.27 -5.83
N LEU A 109 -21.98 17.97 -7.12
CA LEU A 109 -21.13 16.89 -7.64
C LEU A 109 -19.64 17.15 -7.37
N LEU A 110 -19.18 18.39 -7.56
CA LEU A 110 -17.80 18.78 -7.23
C LEU A 110 -17.50 18.64 -5.74
N ASN A 111 -18.46 18.89 -4.86
CA ASN A 111 -18.27 18.69 -3.42
C ASN A 111 -18.06 17.21 -3.08
N THR A 112 -18.77 16.30 -3.77
CA THR A 112 -18.52 14.86 -3.66
C THR A 112 -17.09 14.53 -4.09
N LEU A 113 -16.65 15.01 -5.26
CA LEU A 113 -15.26 14.84 -5.73
C LEU A 113 -14.21 15.43 -4.76
N ASN A 114 -14.52 16.56 -4.12
CA ASN A 114 -13.64 17.21 -3.16
C ASN A 114 -13.39 16.37 -1.90
N SER A 115 -14.34 15.51 -1.55
CA SER A 115 -14.24 14.61 -0.40
C SER A 115 -13.89 13.17 -0.78
N GLY A 116 -14.00 12.83 -2.06
CA GLY A 116 -13.82 11.48 -2.59
C GLY A 116 -12.42 11.23 -3.15
N ALA A 117 -12.11 9.94 -3.37
CA ALA A 117 -10.92 9.52 -4.08
C ALA A 117 -11.11 8.12 -4.70
N VAL A 118 -10.50 7.90 -5.86
CA VAL A 118 -10.37 6.57 -6.46
C VAL A 118 -8.94 6.09 -6.25
N SER A 119 -8.74 4.83 -5.84
CA SER A 119 -7.43 4.18 -5.87
C SER A 119 -7.44 2.88 -6.65
N ALA A 120 -6.30 2.57 -7.25
CA ALA A 120 -6.08 1.34 -8.01
C ALA A 120 -4.82 0.65 -7.48
N VAL A 121 -4.89 -0.67 -7.36
CA VAL A 121 -3.75 -1.51 -7.02
C VAL A 121 -3.66 -2.66 -8.01
N GLY A 122 -2.57 -2.72 -8.76
CA GLY A 122 -2.21 -3.84 -9.62
C GLY A 122 -0.96 -4.52 -9.10
N ALA A 123 -0.92 -5.84 -9.11
CA ALA A 123 0.27 -6.58 -8.78
C ALA A 123 0.43 -7.81 -9.66
N ALA A 124 1.63 -8.09 -10.10
CA ALA A 124 1.98 -9.31 -10.82
C ALA A 124 3.36 -9.78 -10.38
N GLY A 125 3.63 -11.07 -10.44
CA GLY A 125 4.98 -11.54 -10.10
C GLY A 125 5.12 -13.04 -10.03
N LEU A 126 6.37 -13.44 -9.95
CA LEU A 126 6.81 -14.81 -9.77
C LEU A 126 7.44 -14.96 -8.38
N TYR A 127 6.94 -15.94 -7.65
CA TYR A 127 7.25 -16.19 -6.25
C TYR A 127 7.73 -17.61 -6.09
N TRP A 128 8.77 -17.79 -5.29
CA TRP A 128 9.34 -19.09 -4.98
C TRP A 128 9.54 -19.23 -3.49
N LYS A 129 9.32 -20.44 -3.00
CA LYS A 129 9.59 -20.86 -1.64
C LYS A 129 10.31 -22.21 -1.65
N GLY A 130 11.34 -22.30 -0.82
CA GLY A 130 12.02 -23.54 -0.47
C GLY A 130 12.17 -23.66 1.04
N TYR A 131 12.55 -24.85 1.50
CA TYR A 131 12.77 -25.10 2.92
C TYR A 131 13.91 -26.09 3.13
N PHE A 132 14.52 -26.02 4.31
CA PHE A 132 15.52 -26.97 4.79
C PHE A 132 15.35 -27.14 6.31
N GLY A 133 14.81 -28.29 6.73
CA GLY A 133 14.45 -28.53 8.13
C GLY A 133 13.42 -27.51 8.63
N ASP A 134 13.75 -26.80 9.69
CA ASP A 134 12.94 -25.74 10.29
C ASP A 134 13.20 -24.34 9.71
N GLN A 135 14.11 -24.25 8.74
CA GLN A 135 14.38 -23.03 8.00
C GLN A 135 13.56 -23.03 6.70
N ALA A 136 13.12 -21.85 6.29
CA ALA A 136 12.53 -21.63 4.99
C ALA A 136 13.10 -20.35 4.37
N PHE A 137 13.18 -20.36 3.05
CA PHE A 137 13.62 -19.21 2.27
C PHE A 137 12.65 -18.98 1.12
N GLY A 138 12.58 -17.75 0.66
CA GLY A 138 11.78 -17.42 -0.50
C GLY A 138 12.37 -16.27 -1.28
N PHE A 139 12.10 -16.28 -2.57
CA PHE A 139 12.50 -15.24 -3.50
C PHE A 139 11.26 -14.79 -4.26
N ASN A 140 11.17 -13.51 -4.61
CA ASN A 140 10.20 -13.09 -5.61
C ASN A 140 10.74 -11.98 -6.49
N ILE A 141 10.28 -11.99 -7.74
CA ILE A 141 10.36 -10.85 -8.64
C ILE A 141 8.92 -10.43 -8.89
N SER A 142 8.56 -9.25 -8.39
CA SER A 142 7.19 -8.76 -8.43
C SER A 142 7.13 -7.31 -8.85
N ASP A 143 5.99 -6.92 -9.37
CA ASP A 143 5.64 -5.55 -9.69
C ASP A 143 4.34 -5.24 -8.94
N VAL A 144 4.34 -4.11 -8.22
CA VAL A 144 3.19 -3.61 -7.47
C VAL A 144 2.98 -2.16 -7.87
N ALA A 145 1.97 -1.93 -8.70
CA ALA A 145 1.54 -0.61 -9.11
C ALA A 145 0.41 -0.13 -8.22
N THR A 146 0.56 1.07 -7.66
CA THR A 146 -0.46 1.75 -6.87
C THR A 146 -0.71 3.12 -7.46
N GLY A 147 -1.96 3.53 -7.56
CA GLY A 147 -2.34 4.81 -8.09
C GLY A 147 -3.56 5.36 -7.37
N GLY A 148 -3.71 6.68 -7.38
CA GLY A 148 -4.89 7.34 -6.84
C GLY A 148 -5.18 8.66 -7.52
N GLU A 149 -6.47 8.98 -7.61
CA GLU A 149 -7.02 10.20 -8.17
C GLU A 149 -7.88 10.91 -7.11
N PHE A 150 -7.65 12.20 -6.92
CA PHE A 150 -8.33 13.00 -5.89
C PHE A 150 -8.26 14.50 -6.21
N ALA A 151 -9.12 15.32 -5.58
CA ALA A 151 -9.01 16.77 -5.66
C ALA A 151 -7.97 17.31 -4.64
N PRO A 152 -6.81 17.85 -5.07
CA PRO A 152 -5.81 18.41 -4.16
C PRO A 152 -6.24 19.76 -3.56
N THR A 153 -7.19 20.45 -4.20
CA THR A 153 -7.78 21.72 -3.79
C THR A 153 -9.27 21.71 -4.11
N PRO A 154 -10.12 22.42 -3.34
CA PRO A 154 -11.55 22.43 -3.61
C PRO A 154 -11.88 22.88 -5.04
N LEU A 155 -12.60 22.02 -5.76
CA LEU A 155 -13.17 22.26 -7.08
C LEU A 155 -14.41 23.13 -6.96
N THR A 156 -14.49 24.17 -7.79
CA THR A 156 -15.61 25.13 -7.78
C THR A 156 -16.18 25.38 -9.17
N ALA A 157 -17.51 25.44 -9.26
CA ALA A 157 -18.23 25.70 -10.50
C ALA A 157 -18.61 27.17 -10.67
N THR A 158 -18.39 27.73 -11.86
CA THR A 158 -18.87 29.05 -12.26
C THR A 158 -19.61 28.97 -13.58
N CYS A 159 -20.88 29.34 -13.62
CA CYS A 159 -21.74 29.24 -14.81
C CYS A 159 -22.15 30.59 -15.43
N ILE A 160 -21.56 31.68 -14.95
CA ILE A 160 -21.77 33.03 -15.48
C ILE A 160 -20.40 33.65 -15.75
N PRO A 161 -20.05 33.99 -17.00
CA PRO A 161 -20.84 33.73 -18.23
C PRO A 161 -20.97 32.22 -18.54
N SER A 162 -21.98 31.84 -19.33
CA SER A 162 -22.13 30.48 -19.86
C SER A 162 -21.05 30.20 -20.94
N PRO A 163 -20.50 28.98 -21.04
CA PRO A 163 -20.85 27.75 -20.31
C PRO A 163 -20.25 27.66 -18.90
N CYS A 164 -20.81 26.78 -18.07
CA CYS A 164 -20.25 26.36 -16.80
C CYS A 164 -18.80 25.91 -16.95
N THR A 165 -17.94 26.46 -16.09
CA THR A 165 -16.53 26.14 -15.99
C THR A 165 -16.22 25.63 -14.58
N VAL A 166 -15.22 24.76 -14.47
CA VAL A 166 -14.72 24.24 -13.20
C VAL A 166 -13.34 24.84 -12.97
N THR A 167 -13.17 25.48 -11.83
CA THR A 167 -11.86 25.93 -11.34
C THR A 167 -11.28 24.85 -10.45
N GLY A 168 -10.03 24.49 -10.70
CA GLY A 168 -9.32 23.40 -10.05
C GLY A 168 -9.12 22.19 -10.98
N GLN A 169 -8.29 21.25 -10.54
CA GLN A 169 -7.92 20.04 -11.27
C GLN A 169 -7.90 18.86 -10.30
N LEU A 170 -8.08 17.66 -10.81
CA LEU A 170 -7.82 16.43 -10.05
C LEU A 170 -6.32 16.11 -10.15
N ALA A 171 -5.73 15.64 -9.06
CA ALA A 171 -4.37 15.14 -9.03
C ALA A 171 -4.39 13.62 -9.22
N VAL A 172 -3.52 13.12 -10.09
CA VAL A 172 -3.25 11.69 -10.24
C VAL A 172 -1.84 11.40 -9.76
N ARG A 173 -1.73 10.53 -8.77
CA ARG A 173 -0.46 10.11 -8.17
C ARG A 173 -0.31 8.62 -8.32
N GLY A 174 0.87 8.16 -8.69
CA GLY A 174 1.14 6.74 -8.86
C GLY A 174 2.56 6.35 -8.47
N LEU A 175 2.72 5.12 -7.99
CA LEU A 175 4.00 4.47 -7.76
C LEU A 175 3.93 3.04 -8.28
N GLU A 176 4.72 2.74 -9.29
CA GLU A 176 5.02 1.37 -9.75
C GLU A 176 6.28 0.89 -9.06
N ALA A 177 6.16 -0.08 -8.16
CA ALA A 177 7.25 -0.63 -7.37
C ALA A 177 7.63 -2.02 -7.88
N ARG A 178 8.71 -2.09 -8.65
CA ARG A 178 9.32 -3.34 -9.13
C ARG A 178 10.31 -3.85 -8.10
N GLN A 179 10.08 -5.05 -7.60
CA GLN A 179 10.77 -5.59 -6.43
C GLN A 179 11.50 -6.87 -6.78
N ALA A 180 12.76 -6.95 -6.36
CA ALA A 180 13.48 -8.21 -6.18
C ALA A 180 13.62 -8.46 -4.69
N VAL A 181 13.09 -9.59 -4.22
CA VAL A 181 12.89 -9.84 -2.80
C VAL A 181 13.54 -11.16 -2.41
N PHE A 182 14.21 -11.14 -1.26
CA PHE A 182 14.65 -12.35 -0.56
C PHE A 182 14.08 -12.35 0.85
N SER A 183 13.53 -13.48 1.26
CA SER A 183 12.99 -13.69 2.60
C SER A 183 13.59 -14.94 3.22
N TYR A 184 13.84 -14.88 4.52
CA TYR A 184 14.27 -16.00 5.33
C TYR A 184 13.38 -16.11 6.56
N ALA A 185 13.06 -17.35 6.95
CA ALA A 185 12.25 -17.63 8.11
C ALA A 185 12.76 -18.87 8.86
N TYR A 186 12.52 -18.86 10.16
CA TYR A 186 12.87 -19.95 11.05
C TYR A 186 11.68 -20.27 11.95
N ALA A 187 11.31 -21.55 12.00
CA ALA A 187 10.31 -22.06 12.92
C ALA A 187 10.98 -22.77 14.10
N PHE A 188 10.40 -22.65 15.29
CA PHE A 188 10.89 -23.31 16.51
C PHE A 188 9.71 -23.74 17.38
N ALA A 189 10.03 -24.47 18.47
CA ALA A 189 9.03 -25.10 19.34
C ALA A 189 8.03 -25.96 18.52
N GLU A 190 8.56 -26.92 17.76
CA GLU A 190 7.75 -27.80 16.90
C GLU A 190 6.84 -27.04 15.92
N ARG A 191 7.35 -25.90 15.39
CA ARG A 191 6.62 -24.99 14.49
C ARG A 191 5.37 -24.38 15.12
N THR A 192 5.41 -24.18 16.44
CA THR A 192 4.43 -23.39 17.17
C THR A 192 4.72 -21.90 17.00
N VAL A 193 5.99 -21.52 16.86
CA VAL A 193 6.40 -20.13 16.60
C VAL A 193 7.26 -20.09 15.35
N ALA A 194 7.05 -19.09 14.51
CA ALA A 194 7.94 -18.75 13.42
C ALA A 194 8.24 -17.25 13.43
N ILE A 195 9.47 -16.92 13.06
CA ILE A 195 9.91 -15.55 12.80
C ILE A 195 10.52 -15.49 11.41
N GLY A 196 10.42 -14.35 10.75
CA GLY A 196 11.03 -14.15 9.44
C GLY A 196 11.37 -12.70 9.19
N ALA A 197 12.27 -12.50 8.24
CA ALA A 197 12.69 -11.20 7.75
C ALA A 197 12.83 -11.23 6.23
N THR A 198 12.63 -10.07 5.63
CA THR A 198 12.66 -9.86 4.20
C THR A 198 13.55 -8.67 3.86
N ALA A 199 14.40 -8.82 2.86
CA ALA A 199 15.12 -7.73 2.21
C ALA A 199 14.59 -7.56 0.78
N LYS A 200 14.37 -6.31 0.38
CA LYS A 200 13.84 -5.94 -0.94
C LYS A 200 14.78 -4.95 -1.61
N ILE A 201 15.02 -5.12 -2.90
CA ILE A 201 15.53 -4.07 -3.78
C ILE A 201 14.33 -3.61 -4.61
N ILE A 202 13.99 -2.34 -4.52
CA ILE A 202 12.79 -1.77 -5.12
C ILE A 202 13.22 -0.69 -6.11
N GLN A 203 12.91 -0.88 -7.38
CA GLN A 203 12.93 0.19 -8.37
C GLN A 203 11.53 0.81 -8.43
N GLY A 204 11.40 2.06 -8.00
CA GLY A 204 10.15 2.80 -8.04
C GLY A 204 10.10 3.70 -9.28
N ALA A 205 9.00 3.66 -10.02
CA ALA A 205 8.63 4.65 -11.01
C ALA A 205 7.46 5.47 -10.47
N ALA A 206 7.72 6.72 -10.08
CA ALA A 206 6.74 7.61 -9.48
C ALA A 206 6.14 8.59 -10.51
N TYR A 207 4.83 8.76 -10.46
CA TYR A 207 4.03 9.61 -11.34
C TYR A 207 3.29 10.67 -10.52
N ASN A 208 3.22 11.88 -11.06
CA ASN A 208 2.51 12.99 -10.47
C ASN A 208 1.97 13.89 -11.60
N ALA A 209 0.66 13.85 -11.81
CA ALA A 209 -0.02 14.54 -12.89
C ALA A 209 -1.25 15.28 -12.38
N SER A 210 -1.77 16.20 -13.18
CA SER A 210 -3.03 16.90 -12.92
C SER A 210 -3.92 16.80 -14.14
N VAL A 211 -5.17 16.39 -13.93
CA VAL A 211 -6.18 16.16 -14.96
C VAL A 211 -7.37 17.08 -14.74
N SER A 212 -7.99 17.54 -15.83
CA SER A 212 -9.18 18.38 -15.75
C SER A 212 -10.41 17.53 -15.41
N VAL A 213 -11.37 18.11 -14.68
CA VAL A 213 -12.60 17.41 -14.25
C VAL A 213 -13.50 17.06 -15.43
N PHE A 214 -13.52 17.90 -16.47
CA PHE A 214 -14.22 17.62 -17.70
C PHE A 214 -13.35 16.77 -18.61
N GLN A 215 -13.80 15.56 -18.92
CA GLN A 215 -13.12 14.72 -19.89
C GLN A 215 -13.33 15.28 -21.30
N SER A 216 -12.25 15.71 -21.94
CA SER A 216 -12.22 15.76 -23.40
C SER A 216 -12.24 14.32 -23.92
N ASN A 217 -13.40 13.88 -24.39
CA ASN A 217 -13.61 12.76 -25.33
C ASN A 217 -12.61 11.58 -25.28
N GLY A 218 -12.91 10.60 -24.43
CA GLY A 218 -13.06 9.21 -24.91
C GLY A 218 -11.83 8.40 -25.35
N ASP A 219 -10.59 8.84 -25.11
CA ASP A 219 -9.42 7.97 -25.23
C ASP A 219 -8.33 8.44 -24.26
N ILE A 220 -8.35 7.92 -23.03
CA ILE A 220 -7.27 8.17 -22.06
C ILE A 220 -6.17 7.15 -22.36
N SER A 221 -5.19 7.52 -23.18
CA SER A 221 -3.91 6.82 -23.18
C SER A 221 -3.20 7.17 -21.87
N PHE A 222 -3.55 6.47 -20.78
CA PHE A 222 -3.09 6.72 -19.39
C PHE A 222 -1.57 6.96 -19.25
N ARG A 223 -0.74 6.47 -20.18
CA ARG A 223 0.71 6.68 -20.17
C ARG A 223 1.18 8.00 -20.77
N GLU A 224 0.43 8.61 -21.68
CA GLU A 224 0.83 9.85 -22.34
C GLU A 224 0.39 11.08 -21.54
N ASP A 225 -0.76 11.00 -20.87
CA ASP A 225 -1.31 12.10 -20.06
C ASP A 225 -0.66 12.25 -18.67
N LEU A 226 -0.06 11.19 -18.11
CA LEU A 226 0.59 11.22 -16.79
C LEU A 226 2.02 11.79 -16.79
N GLY A 227 2.58 12.05 -17.97
CA GLY A 227 3.97 12.50 -18.12
C GLY A 227 5.01 11.40 -17.87
N LYS A 228 6.30 11.78 -17.91
CA LYS A 228 7.41 10.85 -17.68
C LYS A 228 7.59 10.58 -16.18
N PRO A 229 7.69 9.32 -15.75
CA PRO A 229 7.95 9.01 -14.35
C PRO A 229 9.37 9.37 -13.95
N GLU A 230 9.57 9.58 -12.66
CA GLU A 230 10.89 9.62 -12.05
C GLU A 230 11.23 8.24 -11.50
N ILE A 231 12.42 7.74 -11.85
CA ILE A 231 12.86 6.38 -11.50
C ILE A 231 13.97 6.47 -10.46
N SER A 232 13.74 5.86 -9.30
CA SER A 232 14.70 5.79 -8.20
C SER A 232 14.71 4.37 -7.61
N THR A 233 15.79 4.01 -6.92
CA THR A 233 15.94 2.68 -6.31
C THR A 233 16.16 2.80 -4.82
N ALA A 234 15.45 2.00 -4.05
CA ALA A 234 15.54 1.96 -2.60
C ALA A 234 15.60 0.51 -2.10
N ILE A 235 16.08 0.33 -0.86
CA ILE A 235 16.08 -0.95 -0.17
C ILE A 235 14.92 -0.95 0.81
N GLY A 236 14.19 -2.06 0.90
CA GLY A 236 13.10 -2.27 1.87
C GLY A 236 13.41 -3.43 2.83
N ILE A 237 12.92 -3.30 4.07
CA ILE A 237 13.05 -4.34 5.10
C ILE A 237 11.69 -4.62 5.73
N ASP A 238 11.30 -5.90 5.75
CA ASP A 238 10.13 -6.37 6.49
C ASP A 238 10.54 -7.39 7.55
N VAL A 239 9.73 -7.49 8.60
CA VAL A 239 9.84 -8.55 9.60
C VAL A 239 8.45 -9.07 9.93
N GLY A 240 8.37 -10.34 10.31
CA GLY A 240 7.11 -10.94 10.70
C GLY A 240 7.28 -12.07 11.70
N ALA A 241 6.19 -12.36 12.39
CA ALA A 241 6.09 -13.46 13.32
C ALA A 241 4.73 -14.15 13.18
N ILE A 242 4.71 -15.45 13.44
CA ILE A 242 3.50 -16.27 13.52
C ILE A 242 3.55 -17.11 14.79
N TYR A 243 2.41 -17.22 15.47
CA TYR A 243 2.19 -18.11 16.60
C TYR A 243 1.00 -19.03 16.31
N ARG A 244 1.22 -20.33 16.38
CA ARG A 244 0.25 -21.39 16.10
C ARG A 244 0.08 -22.30 17.33
N PRO A 245 -0.69 -21.87 18.35
CA PRO A 245 -0.88 -22.64 19.58
C PRO A 245 -1.63 -23.97 19.36
N ALA A 246 -2.39 -24.08 18.29
CA ALA A 246 -3.13 -25.28 17.91
C ALA A 246 -3.13 -25.45 16.39
N SER A 247 -3.38 -26.66 15.89
CA SER A 247 -3.49 -26.91 14.44
C SER A 247 -4.57 -26.06 13.76
N TRP A 248 -5.64 -25.72 14.48
CA TRP A 248 -6.78 -24.95 13.99
C TRP A 248 -6.65 -23.44 14.20
N LEU A 249 -5.60 -22.93 14.86
CA LEU A 249 -5.49 -21.52 15.25
C LEU A 249 -4.10 -20.95 14.99
N ARG A 250 -4.06 -19.82 14.28
CA ARG A 250 -2.83 -19.05 14.00
C ARG A 250 -3.04 -17.57 14.25
N PHE A 251 -2.03 -16.94 14.84
CA PHE A 251 -1.89 -15.50 14.97
C PHE A 251 -0.67 -15.08 14.16
N GLY A 252 -0.75 -13.93 13.49
CA GLY A 252 0.35 -13.36 12.74
C GLY A 252 0.48 -11.87 12.99
N VAL A 253 1.70 -11.37 12.90
CA VAL A 253 1.99 -9.94 12.82
C VAL A 253 3.11 -9.72 11.82
N VAL A 254 2.99 -8.66 11.04
CA VAL A 254 4.02 -8.23 10.09
C VAL A 254 4.23 -6.73 10.20
N GLY A 255 5.50 -6.31 10.18
CA GLY A 255 5.92 -4.94 9.99
C GLY A 255 6.60 -4.83 8.63
N LYS A 256 6.03 -4.02 7.74
CA LYS A 256 6.54 -3.79 6.39
C LYS A 256 7.24 -2.45 6.26
N ASP A 257 8.24 -2.41 5.39
CA ASP A 257 8.95 -1.21 4.95
C ASP A 257 9.49 -0.40 6.15
N LEU A 258 10.05 -1.13 7.13
CA LEU A 258 10.46 -0.59 8.43
C LEU A 258 11.53 0.50 8.34
N ASN A 259 12.31 0.50 7.26
CA ASN A 259 13.35 1.48 6.98
C ASN A 259 12.88 2.62 6.07
N GLN A 260 11.58 2.71 5.80
CA GLN A 260 10.93 3.78 5.03
C GLN A 260 11.60 4.09 3.67
N PRO A 261 11.59 3.13 2.71
CA PRO A 261 12.06 3.36 1.34
C PRO A 261 11.46 4.63 0.75
N THR A 262 12.31 5.47 0.15
CA THR A 262 11.92 6.76 -0.43
C THR A 262 12.27 6.78 -1.91
N PHE A 263 11.37 7.35 -2.71
CA PHE A 263 11.47 7.46 -4.15
C PHE A 263 11.25 8.90 -4.59
N ASP A 264 12.14 9.37 -5.46
CA ASP A 264 12.01 10.68 -6.10
C ASP A 264 10.78 10.69 -7.03
N ALA A 265 10.10 11.83 -7.11
CA ALA A 265 8.91 12.02 -7.93
C ALA A 265 8.90 13.39 -8.63
N PRO A 266 8.23 13.48 -9.80
CA PRO A 266 8.23 14.70 -10.61
C PRO A 266 7.84 15.95 -9.82
N GLY A 267 8.57 17.04 -10.09
CA GLY A 267 8.38 18.32 -9.40
C GLY A 267 9.14 18.44 -8.08
N GLY A 268 10.16 17.59 -7.84
CA GLY A 268 10.95 17.60 -6.61
C GLY A 268 10.19 17.07 -5.38
N GLN A 269 9.19 16.21 -5.62
CA GLN A 269 8.42 15.57 -4.56
C GLN A 269 9.04 14.21 -4.19
N GLU A 270 8.58 13.62 -3.09
CA GLU A 270 9.01 12.30 -2.64
C GLU A 270 7.81 11.39 -2.36
N PHE A 271 7.92 10.13 -2.76
CA PHE A 271 7.04 9.05 -2.34
C PHE A 271 7.75 8.19 -1.31
N LYS A 272 7.08 7.92 -0.18
CA LYS A 272 7.63 7.08 0.89
C LYS A 272 6.74 5.88 1.14
N LEU A 273 7.33 4.70 1.16
CA LEU A 273 6.70 3.53 1.74
C LEU A 273 6.85 3.65 3.25
N VAL A 274 5.85 4.26 3.90
CA VAL A 274 5.86 4.44 5.36
C VAL A 274 5.75 3.07 6.05
N PRO A 275 6.38 2.87 7.22
CA PRO A 275 6.24 1.61 7.94
C PRO A 275 4.78 1.27 8.22
N GLN A 276 4.37 0.05 7.90
CA GLN A 276 3.01 -0.45 8.12
C GLN A 276 3.05 -1.68 9.01
N VAL A 277 2.18 -1.74 10.01
CA VAL A 277 2.05 -2.92 10.88
C VAL A 277 0.64 -3.48 10.76
N ARG A 278 0.55 -4.78 10.45
CA ARG A 278 -0.72 -5.50 10.34
C ARG A 278 -0.69 -6.76 11.21
N GLY A 279 -1.77 -6.97 11.96
CA GLY A 279 -2.01 -8.20 12.71
C GLY A 279 -3.06 -9.05 12.01
N GLY A 280 -3.03 -10.35 12.27
CA GLY A 280 -3.99 -11.29 11.69
C GLY A 280 -4.24 -12.51 12.56
N VAL A 281 -5.42 -13.10 12.39
CA VAL A 281 -5.84 -14.36 12.99
C VAL A 281 -6.39 -15.25 11.89
N ALA A 282 -5.98 -16.51 11.87
CA ALA A 282 -6.54 -17.53 11.01
C ALA A 282 -7.07 -18.69 11.86
N VAL A 283 -8.31 -19.10 11.59
CA VAL A 283 -9.03 -20.16 12.27
C VAL A 283 -9.42 -21.21 11.25
N ASN A 284 -9.15 -22.48 11.54
CA ASN A 284 -9.45 -23.63 10.71
C ASN A 284 -10.34 -24.61 11.49
N PRO A 285 -11.65 -24.37 11.60
CA PRO A 285 -12.55 -25.22 12.41
C PRO A 285 -12.53 -26.70 11.97
N TYR A 286 -12.29 -26.93 10.68
CA TYR A 286 -12.05 -28.22 10.05
C TYR A 286 -11.12 -27.99 8.84
N GLU A 287 -10.46 -29.03 8.34
CA GLU A 287 -9.38 -28.91 7.34
C GLU A 287 -9.81 -28.20 6.05
N SER A 288 -11.09 -28.30 5.68
CA SER A 288 -11.62 -27.71 4.46
C SER A 288 -12.05 -26.25 4.58
N LEU A 289 -12.13 -25.68 5.79
CA LEU A 289 -12.53 -24.29 6.01
C LEU A 289 -11.40 -23.49 6.65
N THR A 290 -11.15 -22.31 6.11
CA THR A 290 -10.30 -21.28 6.71
C THR A 290 -11.10 -20.00 6.88
N ILE A 291 -11.09 -19.43 8.08
CA ILE A 291 -11.60 -18.10 8.37
C ILE A 291 -10.40 -17.24 8.75
N ALA A 292 -10.28 -16.05 8.19
CA ALA A 292 -9.19 -15.14 8.47
C ALA A 292 -9.72 -13.74 8.81
N PHE A 293 -9.12 -13.12 9.82
CA PHE A 293 -9.37 -11.75 10.21
C PHE A 293 -8.04 -11.02 10.33
N ASP A 294 -7.87 -9.95 9.55
CA ASP A 294 -6.66 -9.12 9.59
C ASP A 294 -7.04 -7.66 9.88
N GLY A 295 -6.14 -6.92 10.50
CA GLY A 295 -6.35 -5.51 10.79
C GLY A 295 -5.06 -4.71 10.81
N ASP A 296 -5.11 -3.53 10.18
CA ASP A 296 -4.03 -2.56 10.27
C ASP A 296 -3.91 -2.05 11.72
N ILE A 297 -2.73 -2.24 12.31
CA ILE A 297 -2.40 -1.74 13.65
C ILE A 297 -1.98 -0.27 13.54
N THR A 298 -1.19 0.07 12.52
CA THR A 298 -0.82 1.45 12.21
C THR A 298 -1.91 2.18 11.42
N SER A 299 -2.01 3.49 11.61
CA SER A 299 -2.81 4.34 10.74
C SER A 299 -1.98 4.72 9.52
N ASN A 300 -2.24 4.06 8.40
CA ASN A 300 -1.44 4.16 7.19
C ASN A 300 -1.80 5.44 6.44
N LYS A 301 -0.80 6.14 5.91
CA LYS A 301 -1.03 7.29 5.03
C LYS A 301 -1.41 6.79 3.62
N THR A 302 -2.18 7.59 2.89
CA THR A 302 -2.55 7.28 1.51
C THR A 302 -1.95 8.30 0.54
N LEU A 303 -2.13 8.04 -0.75
CA LEU A 303 -1.71 8.95 -1.83
C LEU A 303 -2.46 10.28 -1.78
N VAL A 304 -3.59 10.32 -1.07
CA VAL A 304 -4.44 11.48 -0.85
C VAL A 304 -4.01 12.18 0.45
N PRO A 305 -3.48 13.42 0.39
CA PRO A 305 -3.09 14.17 1.58
C PRO A 305 -4.25 14.30 2.58
N GLY A 306 -3.97 14.05 3.86
CA GLY A 306 -4.95 14.20 4.94
C GLY A 306 -5.86 12.98 5.17
N ILE A 307 -5.96 12.06 4.22
CA ILE A 307 -6.69 10.80 4.38
C ILE A 307 -5.77 9.75 4.99
N LYS A 308 -6.27 9.09 6.04
CA LYS A 308 -5.61 7.94 6.66
C LYS A 308 -6.42 6.68 6.37
N SER A 309 -5.73 5.58 6.12
CA SER A 309 -6.32 4.27 5.90
C SER A 309 -6.03 3.35 7.08
N ARG A 310 -7.05 2.58 7.45
CA ARG A 310 -6.94 1.49 8.43
C ARG A 310 -7.94 0.41 8.01
N VAL A 311 -7.45 -0.64 7.36
CA VAL A 311 -8.30 -1.69 6.80
C VAL A 311 -8.54 -2.78 7.85
N LEU A 312 -9.77 -3.28 7.89
CA LEU A 312 -10.17 -4.47 8.62
C LEU A 312 -10.69 -5.49 7.63
N SER A 313 -10.02 -6.62 7.54
CA SER A 313 -10.30 -7.67 6.57
C SER A 313 -10.94 -8.86 7.26
N LEU A 314 -12.02 -9.38 6.69
CA LEU A 314 -12.63 -10.66 7.06
C LEU A 314 -12.75 -11.53 5.81
N GLY A 315 -12.24 -12.76 5.86
CA GLY A 315 -12.31 -13.70 4.75
C GLY A 315 -12.67 -15.11 5.18
N ALA A 316 -13.32 -15.85 4.30
CA ALA A 316 -13.59 -17.28 4.43
C ALA A 316 -13.22 -18.02 3.13
N GLU A 317 -12.50 -19.13 3.27
CA GLU A 317 -12.09 -20.03 2.19
C GLU A 317 -12.62 -21.43 2.48
N GLN A 318 -13.45 -21.96 1.59
CA GLN A 318 -13.95 -23.33 1.64
C GLN A 318 -13.34 -24.13 0.50
N THR A 319 -12.53 -25.12 0.84
CA THR A 319 -12.01 -26.13 -0.10
C THR A 319 -13.06 -27.23 -0.25
N LEU A 320 -13.41 -27.57 -1.48
CA LEU A 320 -14.38 -28.59 -1.81
C LEU A 320 -13.73 -29.99 -1.80
N PRO A 321 -14.52 -31.08 -1.66
CA PRO A 321 -14.01 -32.44 -1.66
C PRO A 321 -13.11 -32.73 -2.88
N ALA A 322 -12.04 -33.49 -2.65
CA ALA A 322 -10.94 -33.77 -3.59
C ALA A 322 -9.93 -32.62 -3.84
N GLU A 323 -9.98 -31.52 -3.06
CA GLU A 323 -8.98 -30.43 -3.05
C GLU A 323 -8.76 -29.69 -4.39
N PHE A 324 -9.56 -29.99 -5.42
CA PHE A 324 -9.43 -29.37 -6.74
C PHE A 324 -9.92 -27.93 -6.80
N ILE A 325 -10.86 -27.54 -5.93
CA ILE A 325 -11.54 -26.24 -5.98
C ILE A 325 -11.63 -25.64 -4.58
N SER A 326 -11.27 -24.37 -4.45
CA SER A 326 -11.54 -23.57 -3.25
C SER A 326 -12.36 -22.33 -3.60
N LEU A 327 -13.45 -22.13 -2.89
CA LEU A 327 -14.29 -20.94 -2.96
C LEU A 327 -13.87 -19.96 -1.87
N ARG A 328 -13.83 -18.67 -2.19
CA ARG A 328 -13.38 -17.60 -1.28
C ARG A 328 -14.37 -16.46 -1.32
N VAL A 329 -14.62 -15.89 -0.15
CA VAL A 329 -15.40 -14.66 0.02
C VAL A 329 -14.75 -13.82 1.12
N GLY A 330 -14.81 -12.51 0.99
CA GLY A 330 -14.35 -11.62 2.03
C GLY A 330 -14.90 -10.21 1.92
N ALA A 331 -14.69 -9.45 2.98
CA ALA A 331 -15.05 -8.05 3.14
C ALA A 331 -13.87 -7.28 3.73
N LEU A 332 -13.73 -6.00 3.37
CA LEU A 332 -12.62 -5.13 3.75
C LEU A 332 -13.06 -3.69 3.96
#